data_AF-A0A1I4SM51-F1
#
_entry.id   AF-A0A1I4SM51-F1
#
_cell.length_a   1.000
_cell.length_b   1.000
_cell.length_c   1.000
_cell.angle_alpha   90.00
_cell.angle_beta   90.00
_cell.angle_gamma   90.00
#
_symmetry.space_group_name_H-M   'P 1'
#
loop_
_entity.id
_entity.type
_entity.pdbx_description
1 polymer ?
#
loop_
_entity_poly.entity_id
_entity_poly.type
_entity_poly.pdbx_seq_one_letter_code
_entity_poly.pdbx_strand_id
1 'polypeptide(L)'
;MLRGDVLLKGGITSLLKIAHLAEAFAMKLEIHHGGNSINDVANLHVQMAIANTSFMEVLLPHEAWWHGLVEEIQIDADGYVHAPTKPGLGYEIDLELVERQKITTLS
;
A
#
# COMPACT_ATOMS: atom_id res chain seq x y z
N MET A 1 17.54 -5.47 7.86
CA MET A 1 16.37 -4.97 7.12
C MET A 1 15.14 -5.73 7.59
N LEU A 2 14.06 -5.01 7.93
CA LEU A 2 12.76 -5.58 8.26
C LEU A 2 11.80 -5.46 7.08
N ARG A 3 10.78 -6.33 7.05
CA ARG A 3 9.65 -6.17 6.13
C ARG A 3 8.35 -5.98 6.88
N GLY A 4 7.57 -5.02 6.41
CA GLY A 4 6.27 -4.67 6.97
C GLY A 4 5.19 -4.62 5.90
N ASP A 5 3.94 -4.61 6.32
CA ASP A 5 2.76 -4.57 5.46
C ASP A 5 1.58 -4.11 6.33
N VAL A 6 0.82 -3.12 5.87
CA VAL A 6 -0.36 -2.65 6.62
C VAL A 6 -1.37 -3.77 6.87
N LEU A 7 -1.58 -4.68 5.92
CA LEU A 7 -2.54 -5.78 6.05
C LEU A 7 -2.05 -6.81 7.07
N LEU A 8 -0.79 -7.24 6.94
CA LEU A 8 -0.26 -8.36 7.72
C LEU A 8 0.24 -7.95 9.11
N LYS A 9 0.51 -6.66 9.34
CA LYS A 9 1.11 -6.16 10.59
C LYS A 9 0.16 -5.34 11.44
N GLY A 10 -1.15 -5.36 11.17
CA GLY A 10 -2.16 -4.74 12.03
C GLY A 10 -2.41 -3.26 11.75
N GLY A 11 -2.31 -2.87 10.49
CA GLY A 11 -2.67 -1.54 9.99
C GLY A 11 -1.55 -0.51 10.04
N ILE A 12 -1.87 0.68 9.53
CA ILE A 12 -0.99 1.85 9.45
C ILE A 12 -0.34 2.17 10.80
N THR A 13 -1.14 2.22 11.87
CA THR A 13 -0.66 2.56 13.23
C THR A 13 0.42 1.60 13.72
N SER A 14 0.23 0.30 13.50
CA SER A 14 1.18 -0.72 13.92
C SER A 14 2.45 -0.67 13.07
N LEU A 15 2.30 -0.47 11.76
CA LEU A 15 3.42 -0.35 10.85
C LEU A 15 4.31 0.86 11.17
N LEU A 16 3.72 2.01 11.52
CA LEU A 16 4.47 3.19 11.98
C LEU A 16 5.27 2.91 13.26
N LYS A 17 4.71 2.16 14.22
CA LYS A 17 5.44 1.74 15.44
C LYS A 17 6.63 0.84 15.08
N ILE A 18 6.45 -0.07 14.14
CA ILE A 18 7.52 -0.94 13.64
C ILE A 18 8.60 -0.09 12.95
N ALA A 19 8.22 0.91 12.15
CA ALA A 19 9.15 1.80 11.46
C ALA A 19 10.05 2.56 12.43
N HIS A 20 9.47 3.20 13.45
CA HIS A 20 10.24 3.92 14.47
C HIS A 20 11.09 2.99 15.33
N LEU A 21 10.59 1.78 15.64
CA LEU A 21 11.41 0.79 16.34
C LEU A 21 12.59 0.36 15.49
N ALA A 22 12.39 0.10 14.19
CA ALA A 22 13.48 -0.25 13.27
C ALA A 22 14.54 0.86 13.19
N GLU A 23 14.10 2.12 13.14
CA GLU A 23 14.96 3.30 13.13
C GLU A 23 15.84 3.36 14.39
N ALA A 24 15.31 3.05 15.57
CA ALA A 24 16.07 3.00 16.82
C ALA A 24 17.23 1.99 16.80
N PHE A 25 17.18 0.99 15.90
CA PHE A 25 18.25 0.01 15.68
C PHE A 25 19.04 0.26 14.38
N ALA A 26 18.91 1.45 13.78
CA ALA A 26 19.53 1.81 12.50
C ALA A 26 19.17 0.83 11.36
N MET A 27 17.96 0.25 11.42
CA MET A 27 17.45 -0.69 10.43
C MET A 27 16.47 -0.01 9.47
N LYS A 28 16.58 -0.36 8.19
CA LYS A 28 15.56 -0.07 7.20
C LYS A 28 14.32 -0.96 7.37
N LEU A 29 13.16 -0.39 7.08
CA LEU A 29 11.89 -1.08 6.92
C LEU A 29 11.44 -0.91 5.46
N GLU A 30 11.54 -1.97 4.66
CA GLU A 30 10.94 -1.94 3.33
C GLU A 30 9.58 -2.63 3.38
N ILE A 31 8.59 -2.00 2.75
CA ILE A 31 7.21 -2.40 2.87
C ILE A 31 6.87 -3.35 1.72
N HIS A 32 6.17 -4.43 2.06
CA HIS A 32 5.69 -5.42 1.12
C HIS A 32 4.46 -4.88 0.37
N HIS A 33 4.40 -5.21 -0.91
CA HIS A 33 3.24 -5.00 -1.77
C HIS A 33 2.52 -6.34 -1.90
N GLY A 34 1.21 -6.37 -1.65
CA GLY A 34 0.46 -7.59 -1.86
C GLY A 34 -0.93 -7.60 -1.25
N GLY A 35 -1.83 -8.28 -1.95
CA GLY A 35 -3.23 -8.44 -1.57
C GLY A 35 -4.15 -7.75 -2.57
N ASN A 36 -4.25 -6.43 -2.50
CA ASN A 36 -5.08 -5.63 -3.39
C ASN A 36 -4.61 -4.17 -3.42
N SER A 37 -5.05 -3.43 -4.43
CA SER A 37 -4.58 -2.08 -4.68
C SER A 37 -4.83 -1.11 -3.53
N ILE A 38 -5.93 -1.25 -2.80
CA ILE A 38 -6.22 -0.36 -1.65
C ILE A 38 -5.22 -0.56 -0.50
N ASN A 39 -4.71 -1.78 -0.28
CA ASN A 39 -3.65 -2.03 0.69
C ASN A 39 -2.33 -1.41 0.24
N ASP A 40 -2.02 -1.45 -1.06
CA ASP A 40 -0.80 -0.87 -1.61
C ASP A 40 -0.82 0.67 -1.49
N VAL A 41 -1.98 1.29 -1.67
CA VAL A 41 -2.18 2.72 -1.39
C VAL A 41 -1.93 3.02 0.09
N ALA A 42 -2.44 2.20 1.02
CA ALA A 42 -2.18 2.39 2.44
C ALA A 42 -0.70 2.19 2.82
N ASN A 43 -0.03 1.23 2.18
CA ASN A 43 1.42 1.04 2.29
C ASN A 43 2.17 2.27 1.74
N LEU A 44 1.77 2.83 0.61
CA LEU A 44 2.37 4.01 -0.01
C LEU A 44 2.33 5.24 0.92
N HIS A 45 1.20 5.47 1.60
CA HIS A 45 1.09 6.53 2.61
C HIS A 45 2.12 6.38 3.74
N VAL A 46 2.33 5.15 4.23
CA VAL A 46 3.37 4.90 5.25
C VAL A 46 4.76 5.10 4.67
N GLN A 47 5.01 4.62 3.45
CA GLN A 47 6.31 4.75 2.79
C GLN A 47 6.71 6.23 2.64
N MET A 48 5.78 7.10 2.30
CA MET A 48 6.02 8.54 2.17
C MET A 48 6.20 9.25 3.51
N ALA A 49 5.72 8.66 4.60
CA ALA A 49 5.74 9.26 5.93
C ALA A 49 6.98 8.91 6.77
N ILE A 50 7.78 7.92 6.36
CA ILE A 50 8.94 7.42 7.13
C ILE A 50 10.26 7.64 6.42
N ALA A 51 11.32 7.91 7.17
CA ALA A 51 12.65 8.18 6.62
C ALA A 51 13.49 6.92 6.34
N ASN A 52 13.11 5.76 6.91
CA ASN A 52 13.88 4.52 6.86
C ASN A 52 13.33 3.47 5.86
N THR A 53 12.62 3.93 4.84
CA THR A 53 12.23 3.16 3.65
C THR A 53 12.85 3.81 2.41
N SER A 54 13.10 3.03 1.36
CA SER A 54 13.73 3.58 0.15
C SER A 54 12.96 3.25 -1.12
N PHE A 55 12.17 2.18 -1.12
CA PHE A 55 11.49 1.71 -2.31
C PHE A 55 10.01 1.39 -2.04
N MET A 56 9.20 1.60 -3.08
CA MET A 56 7.88 0.97 -3.18
C MET A 56 8.05 -0.35 -3.90
N GLU A 57 7.58 -1.45 -3.31
CA GLU A 57 7.56 -2.74 -3.99
C GLU A 57 6.49 -2.74 -5.10
N VAL A 58 6.83 -3.39 -6.21
CA VAL A 58 6.00 -3.50 -7.40
C VAL A 58 6.01 -4.96 -7.85
N LEU A 59 4.84 -5.60 -7.83
CA LEU A 59 4.66 -6.93 -8.39
C LEU A 59 4.44 -6.83 -9.91
N LEU A 60 5.09 -7.71 -10.67
CA LEU A 60 4.97 -7.79 -12.12
C LEU A 60 4.36 -9.14 -12.55
N PRO A 61 3.51 -9.16 -13.60
CA PRO A 61 2.99 -7.99 -14.32
C PRO A 61 2.01 -7.19 -13.46
N HIS A 62 2.03 -5.86 -13.56
CA HIS A 62 1.35 -4.96 -12.62
C HIS A 62 -0.17 -5.17 -12.63
N GLU A 63 -0.71 -5.37 -13.83
CA GLU A 63 -2.13 -5.53 -14.12
C GLU A 63 -2.72 -6.79 -13.50
N ALA A 64 -1.91 -7.79 -13.16
CA ALA A 64 -2.38 -9.02 -12.53
C ALA A 64 -2.71 -8.86 -11.05
N TRP A 65 -2.23 -7.79 -10.41
CA TRP A 65 -2.39 -7.53 -8.98
C TRP A 65 -3.32 -6.34 -8.69
N TRP A 66 -3.71 -5.61 -9.74
CA TRP A 66 -4.64 -4.49 -9.69
C TRP A 66 -6.07 -4.97 -9.49
N HIS A 67 -6.66 -4.55 -8.37
CA HIS A 67 -7.98 -4.97 -7.99
C HIS A 67 -8.66 -4.01 -7.00
N GLY A 68 -9.88 -3.59 -7.34
CA GLY A 68 -10.79 -2.92 -6.42
C GLY A 68 -10.71 -1.39 -6.42
N LEU A 69 -9.88 -0.77 -7.26
CA LEU A 69 -9.84 0.69 -7.43
C LEU A 69 -10.28 1.10 -8.83
N VAL A 70 -10.83 2.31 -8.93
CA VAL A 70 -11.17 2.96 -10.21
C VAL A 70 -9.90 3.35 -10.97
N GLU A 71 -8.88 3.81 -10.25
CA GLU A 71 -7.57 4.19 -10.77
C GLU A 71 -6.49 3.54 -9.92
N GLU A 72 -5.39 3.12 -10.55
CA GLU A 72 -4.28 2.42 -9.91
C GLU A 72 -3.11 3.36 -9.65
N ILE A 73 -2.19 2.96 -8.76
CA ILE A 73 -0.95 3.71 -8.52
C ILE A 73 -0.16 3.79 -9.83
N GLN A 74 0.16 5.02 -10.24
CA GLN A 74 0.94 5.27 -11.44
C GLN A 74 2.41 5.50 -11.09
N ILE A 75 3.30 4.85 -11.86
CA ILE A 75 4.75 5.05 -11.81
C ILE A 75 5.11 5.91 -13.00
N ASP A 76 5.82 7.01 -12.77
CA ASP A 76 6.25 7.91 -13.84
C ASP A 76 7.42 7.34 -14.67
N ALA A 77 7.80 8.08 -15.71
CA ALA A 77 8.88 7.68 -16.62
C ALA A 77 10.26 7.58 -15.95
N ASP A 78 10.44 8.25 -14.81
CA ASP A 78 11.68 8.25 -14.03
C ASP A 78 11.68 7.16 -12.95
N GLY A 79 10.59 6.38 -12.83
CA GLY A 79 10.45 5.27 -11.90
C GLY A 79 9.94 5.67 -10.51
N TYR A 80 9.34 6.86 -10.37
CA TYR A 80 8.83 7.37 -9.10
C TYR A 80 7.30 7.26 -9.01
N VAL A 81 6.83 7.13 -7.77
CA VAL A 81 5.42 7.23 -7.39
C VAL A 81 5.19 8.51 -6.59
N HIS A 82 4.00 9.08 -6.76
CA HIS A 82 3.65 10.39 -6.20
C HIS A 82 2.57 10.29 -5.13
N ALA A 83 2.61 11.21 -4.18
CA ALA A 83 1.67 11.24 -3.07
C ALA A 83 0.24 11.49 -3.56
N PRO A 84 -0.75 10.72 -3.08
CA PRO A 84 -2.15 11.00 -3.37
C PRO A 84 -2.55 12.36 -2.78
N THR A 85 -3.32 13.14 -3.54
CA THR A 85 -3.72 14.52 -3.14
C THR A 85 -5.15 14.61 -2.63
N LYS A 86 -5.98 13.58 -2.89
CA LYS A 86 -7.35 13.49 -2.38
C LYS A 86 -7.36 13.07 -0.89
N PRO A 87 -8.40 13.40 -0.12
CA PRO A 87 -8.50 13.03 1.29
C PRO A 87 -8.45 11.52 1.57
N GLY A 88 -8.04 11.15 2.78
CA GLY A 88 -7.96 9.75 3.21
C GLY A 88 -6.84 9.01 2.48
N LEU A 89 -7.14 7.82 1.96
CA LEU A 89 -6.19 7.08 1.13
C LEU A 89 -6.00 7.71 -0.26
N GLY A 90 -6.92 8.57 -0.68
CA GLY A 90 -6.79 9.36 -1.90
C GLY A 90 -7.16 8.63 -3.20
N TYR A 91 -7.75 7.45 -3.10
CA TYR A 91 -8.23 6.64 -4.22
C TYR A 91 -9.70 6.24 -4.05
N GLU A 92 -10.37 5.99 -5.17
CA GLU A 92 -11.77 5.60 -5.22
C GLU A 92 -11.89 4.09 -5.44
N ILE A 93 -12.77 3.45 -4.65
CA ILE A 93 -13.06 2.02 -4.77
C ILE A 93 -14.00 1.80 -5.96
N ASP A 94 -13.68 0.81 -6.80
CA ASP A 94 -14.60 0.37 -7.86
C ASP A 94 -15.71 -0.50 -7.25
N LEU A 95 -16.78 0.18 -6.79
CA LEU A 95 -17.93 -0.48 -6.18
C LEU A 95 -18.71 -1.35 -7.17
N GLU A 96 -18.66 -1.05 -8.47
CA GLU A 96 -19.31 -1.86 -9.51
C GLU A 96 -18.59 -3.20 -9.69
N LEU A 97 -17.25 -3.20 -9.64
CA LEU A 97 -16.43 -4.41 -9.60
C LEU A 97 -16.72 -5.23 -8.35
N VAL A 98 -16.74 -4.59 -7.17
CA VAL A 98 -17.04 -5.26 -5.90
C VAL A 98 -18.42 -5.93 -5.94
N GLU A 99 -19.43 -5.24 -6.46
CA GLU A 99 -20.78 -5.79 -6.60
C GLU A 99 -20.81 -6.97 -7.56
N ARG A 100 -20.16 -6.84 -8.73
CA ARG A 100 -20.10 -7.88 -9.77
C ARG A 100 -19.38 -9.14 -9.31
N GLN A 101 -18.39 -9.02 -8.44
CA GLN A 101 -17.56 -10.13 -7.95
C GLN A 101 -17.93 -10.60 -6.53
N LYS A 102 -19.04 -10.08 -5.98
CA LYS A 102 -19.54 -10.47 -4.67
C LYS A 102 -19.80 -11.97 -4.60
N ILE A 103 -19.16 -12.64 -3.65
CA ILE A 103 -19.32 -14.09 -3.42
C ILE A 103 -20.53 -14.37 -2.53
N THR A 104 -20.69 -13.62 -1.44
CA THR A 104 -21.79 -13.78 -0.48
C THR A 104 -22.00 -12.52 0.36
N THR A 105 -23.08 -12.48 1.13
CA THR A 105 -23.31 -11.51 2.21
C THR A 105 -23.42 -12.29 3.52
N LEU A 106 -22.59 -11.95 4.50
CA LEU A 106 -22.68 -12.56 5.82
C LEU A 106 -23.86 -11.95 6.59
N SER A 107 -24.72 -12.81 7.13
CA SER A 107 -25.89 -12.47 7.96
C SER A 107 -25.64 -12.74 9.43
#